data_AF-A0A947SNS2-F1
#
_entry.id   AF-A0A947SNS2-F1
#
_cell.length_a   1.000
_cell.length_b   1.000
_cell.length_c   1.000
_cell.angle_alpha   90.00
_cell.angle_beta   90.00
_cell.angle_gamma   90.00
#
_symmetry.space_group_name_H-M   'P 1'
#
loop_
_entity.id
_entity.type
_entity.pdbx_description
1 polymer ?
#
loop_
_entity_poly.entity_id
_entity_poly.type
_entity_poly.pdbx_seq_one_letter_code
_entity_poly.pdbx_strand_id
1 'polypeptide(L)' 'MKHCYFCQEKLEEVDYKNTDLLYKFISGQSKILSSKRTGVCSKHQRKLSRAVKRARLLGLLSFTRK' A
#
# COMPACT_ATOMS: atom_id res chain seq x y z
N MET A 1 -11.55 -12.96 -11.59
CA MET A 1 -11.45 -11.74 -10.74
C MET A 1 -10.46 -12.01 -9.63
N LYS A 2 -9.33 -11.30 -9.56
CA LYS A 2 -8.43 -11.45 -8.39
C LYS A 2 -9.12 -10.83 -7.18
N HIS A 3 -9.31 -11.61 -6.12
CA HIS A 3 -9.87 -11.12 -4.87
C HIS A 3 -8.89 -10.12 -4.24
N CYS A 4 -9.38 -8.91 -3.97
CA CYS A 4 -8.61 -7.87 -3.31
C CYS A 4 -8.46 -8.23 -1.84
N TYR A 5 -7.22 -8.32 -1.36
CA TYR A 5 -6.89 -8.61 0.04
C TYR A 5 -7.72 -7.76 1.02
N PHE A 6 -7.77 -6.45 0.82
CA PHE A 6 -8.52 -5.53 1.68
C PHE A 6 -10.03 -5.77 1.67
N CYS A 7 -10.58 -6.22 0.53
CA CYS A 7 -12.01 -6.56 0.44
C CYS A 7 -12.33 -7.85 1.22
N GLN A 8 -11.40 -8.82 1.23
CA GLN A 8 -11.58 -10.08 1.95
C GLN A 8 -11.50 -9.87 3.47
N GLU A 9 -10.51 -9.10 3.90
CA GLU A 9 -10.31 -8.75 5.31
C GLU A 9 -11.31 -7.70 5.84
N LYS A 10 -12.25 -7.24 4.99
CA LYS A 10 -13.22 -6.15 5.30
C LYS A 10 -12.54 -4.89 5.87
N LEU A 11 -11.31 -4.63 5.46
CA LEU A 11 -10.56 -3.45 5.86
C LEU A 11 -11.02 -2.26 5.02
N GLU A 12 -11.87 -1.42 5.60
CA GLU A 12 -12.35 -0.22 4.91
C GLU A 12 -11.25 0.81 4.72
N GLU A 13 -10.37 0.99 5.70
CA GLU A 13 -9.25 1.93 5.64
C GLU A 13 -7.90 1.23 5.71
N VAL A 14 -6.93 1.80 4.99
CA VAL A 14 -5.53 1.36 5.03
C VAL A 14 -4.79 2.33 5.94
N ASP A 15 -4.45 1.88 7.15
CA ASP A 15 -3.70 2.70 8.09
C ASP A 15 -2.25 2.89 7.61
N TYR A 16 -1.79 4.14 7.66
CA TYR A 16 -0.42 4.49 7.30
C TYR A 16 0.59 4.08 8.38
N LYS A 17 0.12 3.83 9.61
CA LYS A 17 0.98 3.42 10.73
C LYS A 17 1.41 1.95 10.63
N ASN A 18 0.65 1.13 9.93
CA ASN A 18 0.96 -0.30 9.74
C ASN A 18 1.99 -0.48 8.62
N THR A 19 3.25 -0.19 8.93
CA THR A 19 4.36 -0.27 7.97
C THR A 19 4.55 -1.67 7.40
N ASP A 20 4.37 -2.72 8.20
CA ASP A 20 4.49 -4.12 7.77
C ASP A 20 3.52 -4.47 6.65
N LEU A 21 2.27 -4.01 6.77
CA LEU A 21 1.28 -4.18 5.71
C LEU A 21 1.65 -3.34 4.48
N LEU A 22 2.09 -2.10 4.65
CA LEU A 22 2.48 -1.24 3.53
C LEU A 22 3.69 -1.80 2.75
N TYR A 23 4.66 -2.41 3.43
CA TYR A 23 5.83 -3.01 2.79
C TYR A 23 5.46 -4.11 1.79
N LYS A 24 4.37 -4.87 2.02
CA LYS A 24 3.87 -5.88 1.08
C LYS A 24 3.43 -5.29 -0.26
N PHE A 25 3.09 -4.00 -0.29
CA PHE A 25 2.61 -3.30 -1.48
C PHE A 25 3.63 -2.34 -2.10
N ILE A 26 4.89 -2.43 -1.66
CA ILE A 26 6.00 -1.61 -2.13
C ILE A 26 7.09 -2.54 -2.70
N SER A 27 7.77 -2.09 -3.75
CA SER A 27 8.89 -2.82 -4.34
C SER A 27 10.16 -2.67 -3.50
N GLY A 28 11.17 -3.51 -3.75
CA GLY A 28 12.48 -3.37 -3.09
C GLY A 28 13.14 -1.99 -3.28
N GLN A 29 12.79 -1.24 -4.32
CA GLN A 29 13.26 0.13 -4.58
C GLN A 29 12.41 1.20 -3.88
N SER A 30 11.54 0.81 -2.94
CA SER A 30 10.58 1.70 -2.30
C SER A 30 9.56 2.33 -3.28
N LYS A 31 9.23 1.70 -4.40
CA LYS A 31 8.17 2.20 -5.32
C LYS A 31 6.82 1.51 -5.03
N ILE A 32 5.71 2.25 -5.11
CA ILE A 32 4.37 1.66 -4.91
C ILE A 32 4.09 0.68 -6.05
N LEU A 33 3.70 -0.55 -5.72
CA LEU A 33 3.34 -1.57 -6.72
C LEU A 33 2.00 -1.24 -7.37
N SER A 34 1.88 -1.54 -8.67
CA SER A 34 0.64 -1.33 -9.43
C SER A 34 -0.46 -2.31 -9.02
N SER A 35 -1.72 -1.91 -9.17
CA SER A 35 -2.90 -2.76 -8.89
C SER A 35 -2.86 -4.10 -9.64
N LYS A 36 -2.29 -4.14 -10.85
CA LYS A 36 -2.13 -5.37 -11.64
C LYS A 36 -1.20 -6.39 -10.96
N ARG A 37 -0.12 -5.92 -10.30
CA ARG A 37 0.79 -6.78 -9.53
C ARG A 37 0.22 -7.15 -8.17
N THR A 38 -0.40 -6.20 -7.47
CA THR A 38 -0.89 -6.42 -6.10
C THR A 38 -2.25 -7.13 -6.04
N GLY A 39 -3.03 -7.11 -7.12
CA GLY A 39 -4.40 -7.65 -7.13
C GLY A 39 -5.42 -6.80 -6.37
N VAL A 40 -5.03 -5.58 -5.97
CA VAL A 40 -5.88 -4.68 -5.19
C VAL A 40 -6.88 -3.94 -6.10
N CYS A 41 -8.13 -3.81 -5.64
CA CYS A 41 -9.15 -3.07 -6.40
C CYS A 41 -8.85 -1.57 -6.46
N SER A 42 -9.37 -0.87 -7.48
CA SER A 42 -9.07 0.56 -7.71
C SER A 42 -9.40 1.46 -6.51
N LYS A 43 -10.45 1.13 -5.73
CA LYS A 43 -10.82 1.87 -4.50
C LYS A 43 -9.72 1.75 -3.44
N HIS A 44 -9.31 0.53 -3.13
CA HIS A 44 -8.27 0.28 -2.12
C HIS A 44 -6.88 0.73 -2.60
N GLN A 45 -6.58 0.67 -3.89
CA GLN A 45 -5.32 1.17 -4.44
C GLN A 45 -5.14 2.68 -4.20
N ARG A 46 -6.22 3.48 -4.32
CA ARG A 46 -6.19 4.92 -4.02
C ARG A 46 -5.95 5.18 -2.53
N LYS A 47 -6.63 4.43 -1.65
CA LYS A 47 -6.46 4.52 -0.19
C LYS A 47 -5.05 4.13 0.23
N LEU A 48 -4.56 2.99 -0.26
CA LEU A 48 -3.20 2.50 -0.07
C LEU A 48 -2.16 3.53 -0.51
N SER A 49 -2.32 4.11 -1.70
CA SER A 49 -1.38 5.13 -2.19
C SER A 49 -1.34 6.38 -1.29
N ARG A 50 -2.49 6.79 -0.74
CA ARG A 50 -2.55 7.90 0.23
C ARG A 50 -1.87 7.52 1.55
N ALA A 51 -2.08 6.30 2.02
CA ALA A 51 -1.45 5.77 3.24
C ALA A 51 0.08 5.71 3.10
N VAL A 52 0.59 5.15 2.00
CA VAL A 52 2.04 5.11 1.72
C VAL A 52 2.64 6.52 1.64
N LYS A 53 1.98 7.47 0.96
CA LYS A 53 2.46 8.85 0.90
C LYS A 53 2.52 9.51 2.28
N ARG A 54 1.51 9.30 3.13
CA ARG A 54 1.51 9.78 4.53
C ARG A 54 2.64 9.17 5.35
N ALA A 55 2.80 7.85 5.29
CA ALA A 55 3.87 7.14 5.98
C ALA A 55 5.25 7.65 5.57
N ARG A 56 5.46 7.99 4.29
CA ARG A 56 6.72 8.59 3.82
C ARG A 56 6.98 9.99 4.38
N LEU A 57 5.96 10.85 4.41
CA LEU A 57 6.08 12.19 4.98
C LEU A 57 6.43 12.15 6.48
N LEU A 58 5.95 11.13 7.19
CA LEU A 58 6.23 10.92 8.60
C LEU A 58 7.54 10.15 8.87
N GLY A 59 8.30 9.78 7.84
CA GLY A 59 9.55 9.04 7.99
C GLY A 59 9.39 7.55 8.32
N LEU A 60 8.16 7.01 8.31
CA LEU A 60 7.90 5.58 8.55
C LEU A 60 8.29 4.70 7.34
N LEU A 61 8.34 5.28 6.14
CA LEU A 61 8.75 4.62 4.91
C LEU A 61 9.72 5.50 4.12
N SER A 62 10.70 4.88 3.47
CA SER A 62 11.62 5.56 2.57
C SER A 62 10.93 5.97 1.26
N PHE A 63 11.33 7.12 0.71
CA PHE A 63 10.92 7.57 -0.63
C PHE A 63 11.62 6.76 -1.73
N THR A 64 12.91 6.47 -1.52
CA THR A 64 13.77 5.70 -2.42
C THR A 64 14.71 4.85 -1.57
N ARG A 65 15.05 3.66 -2.06
CA ARG A 65 16.16 2.87 -1.54
C ARG A 65 17.37 3.14 -2.44
N LYS A 66 18.52 3.50 -1.86
CA LYS A 66 19.80 3.55 -2.58
C LYS A 66 20.24 2.14 -2.94
#